data_AF-K1U954-F1
#
_entry.id   AF-K1U954-F1
#
_cell.length_a   1.000
_cell.length_b   1.000
_cell.length_c   1.000
_cell.angle_alpha   90.00
_cell.angle_beta   90.00
_cell.angle_gamma   90.00
#
_symmetry.space_group_name_H-M   'P 1'
#
loop_
_entity.id
_entity.type
_entity.pdbx_description
1 polymer ?
#
loop_
_entity_poly.entity_id
_entity_poly.type
_entity_poly.pdbx_seq_one_letter_code
_entity_poly.pdbx_strand_id
1 'polypeptide(L)'
;MRKNLTEIVFILDRSGSMSGLETDTIGGFNSMIEKQKKENGEALISTVLFDNVSEVIHDRVPVQKVEPMTDSDYSVRGCTAL
;
A
#
# COMPACT_ATOMS: atom_id res chain seq x y z
N MET A 1 -7.57 0.44 -25.17
CA MET A 1 -6.73 0.86 -24.03
C MET A 1 -6.94 2.36 -23.81
N ARG A 2 -7.25 2.79 -22.58
CA ARG A 2 -7.32 4.22 -22.25
C ARG A 2 -5.89 4.79 -22.32
N LYS A 3 -5.67 5.79 -23.17
CA LYS A 3 -4.39 6.51 -23.24
C LYS A 3 -4.34 7.42 -21.99
N ASN A 4 -3.32 7.28 -21.14
CA ASN A 4 -3.08 8.02 -19.88
C ASN A 4 -3.66 7.40 -18.59
N LEU A 5 -3.95 6.10 -18.56
CA LEU A 5 -4.24 5.38 -17.33
C LEU A 5 -2.97 4.68 -16.83
N THR A 6 -2.51 5.07 -15.65
CA THR A 6 -1.43 4.40 -14.93
C THR A 6 -2.04 3.45 -13.90
N GLU A 7 -1.60 2.20 -13.88
CA GLU A 7 -2.02 1.23 -12.88
C GLU A 7 -0.81 0.87 -12.03
N ILE A 8 -0.92 1.13 -10.73
CA ILE A 8 0.15 0.95 -9.75
C ILE A 8 -0.32 -0.12 -8.78
N VAL A 9 0.43 -1.22 -8.70
CA VAL A 9 0.15 -2.32 -7.79
C VAL A 9 1.21 -2.33 -6.70
N PHE A 10 0.80 -2.08 -5.47
CA PHE A 10 1.62 -2.22 -4.28
C PHE A 10 1.49 -3.64 -3.75
N ILE A 11 2.63 -4.26 -3.50
CA ILE A 11 2.73 -5.56 -2.84
C ILE A 11 3.58 -5.32 -1.60
N LEU A 12 2.94 -5.27 -0.44
CA LEU A 12 3.57 -4.94 0.84
C LEU A 12 3.73 -6.22 1.66
N ASP A 13 4.97 -6.54 2.02
CA ASP A 13 5.29 -7.65 2.90
C ASP A 13 4.95 -7.27 4.34
N ARG A 14 4.14 -8.06 5.04
CA ARG A 14 3.82 -7.84 6.45
C ARG A 14 4.36 -8.94 7.36
N SER A 15 5.29 -9.76 6.87
CA SER A 15 5.92 -10.83 7.63
C SER A 15 6.73 -10.30 8.82
N GLY A 16 7.05 -11.18 9.77
CA GLY A 16 7.80 -10.82 10.97
C GLY A 16 9.20 -10.21 10.70
N SER A 17 9.81 -10.44 9.52
CA SER A 17 11.08 -9.80 9.15
C SER A 17 10.97 -8.30 8.89
N MET A 18 9.76 -7.80 8.68
CA MET A 18 9.49 -6.38 8.48
C MET A 18 9.33 -5.63 9.82
N SER A 19 9.54 -6.30 10.96
CA SER A 19 9.48 -5.68 12.28
C SER A 19 10.49 -4.56 12.42
N GLY A 20 10.02 -3.38 12.83
CA GLY A 20 10.80 -2.15 12.91
C GLY A 20 10.87 -1.34 11.61
N LEU A 21 10.28 -1.85 10.51
CA LEU A 21 10.19 -1.15 9.21
C LEU A 21 8.76 -0.69 8.91
N GLU A 22 7.84 -0.75 9.88
CA GLU A 22 6.43 -0.39 9.70
C GLU A 22 6.30 1.07 9.32
N THR A 23 6.91 1.94 10.11
CA THR A 23 6.91 3.38 9.89
C THR A 23 7.51 3.75 8.53
N ASP A 24 8.59 3.07 8.12
CA ASP A 24 9.24 3.32 6.83
C ASP A 24 8.37 2.83 5.67
N THR A 25 7.69 1.70 5.84
CA THR A 25 6.78 1.14 4.82
C THR A 25 5.55 2.02 4.64
N ILE A 26 4.91 2.41 5.76
CA ILE A 26 3.76 3.32 5.77
C ILE A 26 4.15 4.69 5.19
N GLY A 27 5.28 5.24 5.64
CA GLY A 27 5.80 6.52 5.17
C GLY A 27 6.13 6.49 3.67
N GLY A 28 6.74 5.40 3.19
CA GLY A 28 7.04 5.18 1.78
C GLY A 28 5.78 5.08 0.92
N PHE A 29 4.77 4.31 1.37
CA PHE A 29 3.47 4.19 0.70
C PHE A 29 2.79 5.56 0.60
N ASN A 30 2.61 6.25 1.73
CA ASN A 30 1.95 7.56 1.78
C ASN A 30 2.65 8.60 0.91
N SER A 31 3.99 8.63 0.96
CA SER A 31 4.79 9.54 0.12
C SER A 31 4.59 9.27 -1.38
N MET A 32 4.44 8.00 -1.77
CA MET A 32 4.22 7.65 -3.17
C MET A 32 2.81 8.00 -3.62
N ILE A 33 1.79 7.73 -2.81
CA ILE A 33 0.41 8.14 -3.07
C ILE A 33 0.30 9.66 -3.23
N GLU A 34 0.89 10.43 -2.33
CA GLU A 34 0.86 11.90 -2.41
C GLU A 34 1.61 12.46 -3.63
N LYS A 35 2.68 11.80 -4.08
CA LYS A 35 3.33 12.14 -5.36
C LYS A 35 2.40 11.86 -6.54
N GLN A 36 1.80 10.67 -6.58
CA GLN A 36 0.89 10.25 -7.65
C GLN A 36 -0.39 11.08 -7.71
N LYS A 37 -0.91 11.56 -6.56
CA LYS A 37 -2.03 12.50 -6.52
C LYS A 37 -1.74 13.85 -7.19
N LYS A 38 -0.47 14.26 -7.26
CA LYS A 38 -0.01 15.52 -7.86
C LYS A 38 0.38 15.37 -9.34
N GLU A 39 0.57 14.15 -9.82
CA GLU A 39 0.90 13.91 -11.23
C GLU A 39 -0.33 14.12 -12.12
N ASN A 40 -0.08 14.57 -13.35
CA ASN A 40 -1.12 14.75 -14.35
C ASN A 40 -1.44 13.39 -15.00
N GLY A 41 -2.58 12.78 -14.64
CA GLY A 41 -3.04 11.53 -15.23
C GLY A 41 -4.09 10.83 -14.37
N GLU A 42 -4.68 9.76 -14.89
CA GLU A 42 -5.50 8.85 -14.09
C GLU A 42 -4.58 7.76 -13.53
N ALA A 43 -4.50 7.62 -12.21
CA ALA A 43 -3.79 6.53 -11.56
C ALA A 43 -4.77 5.65 -10.76
N LEU A 44 -4.70 4.33 -10.97
CA LEU A 44 -5.40 3.33 -10.17
C LEU A 44 -4.39 2.64 -9.27
N ILE A 45 -4.74 2.54 -8.00
CA ILE A 45 -3.94 1.91 -6.97
C ILE A 45 -4.61 0.60 -6.59
N SER A 46 -3.82 -0.47 -6.63
CA SER A 46 -4.18 -1.73 -5.99
C SER A 46 -3.12 -2.05 -4.94
N THR A 47 -3.53 -2.40 -3.73
CA THR A 47 -2.60 -2.68 -2.64
C THR A 47 -2.92 -4.05 -2.07
N VAL A 48 -1.92 -4.90 -2.08
CA VAL A 48 -1.95 -6.27 -1.57
C VAL A 48 -0.97 -6.36 -0.42
N LEU A 49 -1.47 -6.77 0.74
CA LEU A 49 -0.65 -7.13 1.88
C LEU A 49 -0.39 -8.64 1.82
N PHE A 50 0.86 -9.07 1.97
CA PHE A 50 1.20 -10.49 1.93
C PHE A 50 2.01 -10.92 3.15
N ASP A 51 1.62 -12.06 3.73
CA ASP A 51 2.38 -12.81 4.72
C ASP A 51 2.24 -14.32 4.45
N ASN A 52 1.66 -15.08 5.38
CA ASN A 52 1.18 -16.44 5.18
C ASN A 52 -0.13 -16.49 4.37
N VAL A 53 -0.80 -15.34 4.22
CA VAL A 53 -1.99 -15.13 3.39
C VAL A 53 -1.84 -13.84 2.58
N SER A 54 -2.57 -13.73 1.49
CA SER A 54 -2.65 -12.50 0.68
C SER A 54 -3.97 -11.79 0.94
N GLU A 55 -3.92 -10.52 1.34
CA GLU A 55 -5.07 -9.68 1.62
C GLU A 55 -5.06 -8.44 0.72
N VAL A 56 -6.13 -8.23 -0.04
CA VAL A 56 -6.26 -7.06 -0.92
C VAL A 56 -7.02 -5.97 -0.16
N ILE A 57 -6.35 -4.85 0.12
CA ILE A 57 -6.95 -3.71 0.85
C ILE A 57 -7.40 -2.59 -0.10
N HIS A 58 -6.79 -2.50 -1.29
CA HIS A 58 -7.24 -1.61 -2.36
C HIS A 58 -7.33 -2.42 -3.66
N ASP A 59 -8.49 -2.39 -4.31
CA ASP A 59 -8.71 -3.01 -5.62
C ASP A 59 -9.07 -1.92 -6.64
N ARG A 60 -8.10 -1.56 -7.48
CA ARG A 60 -8.23 -0.57 -8.57
C ARG A 60 -8.90 0.73 -8.13
N VAL A 61 -8.48 1.25 -6.99
CA VAL A 61 -9.02 2.48 -6.42
C VAL A 61 -8.33 3.69 -7.06
N PRO A 62 -9.06 4.72 -7.53
CA PRO A 62 -8.43 5.94 -8.01
C PRO A 62 -7.53 6.54 -6.95
N VAL A 63 -6.31 6.96 -7.30
CA VAL A 63 -5.31 7.48 -6.34
C VAL A 63 -5.86 8.61 -5.46
N GLN A 64 -6.80 9.41 -5.98
CA GLN A 64 -7.46 10.50 -5.27
C GLN A 64 -8.37 10.03 -4.13
N LYS A 65 -8.85 8.78 -4.19
CA LYS A 65 -9.69 8.14 -3.16
C LYS A 65 -8.90 7.25 -2.21
N VAL A 66 -7.60 7.08 -2.45
CA VAL A 66 -6.73 6.29 -1.56
C VAL A 66 -6.41 7.13 -0.34
N GLU A 67 -6.85 6.63 0.81
CA GLU A 67 -6.54 7.22 2.10
C GLU A 67 -5.08 6.89 2.50
N PRO A 68 -4.43 7.78 3.26
CA PRO A 68 -3.12 7.46 3.82
C PRO A 68 -3.21 6.21 4.68
N MET A 69 -2.26 5.30 4.48
CA MET A 69 -2.08 4.12 5.31
C MET A 69 -1.67 4.55 6.73
N THR A 70 -2.24 3.89 7.72
CA THR A 70 -1.92 4.07 9.14
C THR A 70 -1.41 2.78 9.76
N ASP A 71 -0.93 2.83 11.00
CA ASP A 71 -0.51 1.64 11.76
C ASP A 71 -1.66 0.63 11.99
N SER A 72 -2.92 1.08 11.85
CA SER A 72 -4.09 0.19 11.91
C SER A 72 -4.26 -0.61 10.63
N ASP A 73 -3.89 -0.04 9.49
CA ASP A 73 -4.01 -0.67 8.16
C ASP A 73 -2.82 -1.58 7.86
N TYR A 74 -1.64 -1.21 8.36
CA TYR A 74 -0.41 -1.98 8.18
C TYR A 74 0.28 -2.23 9.51
N SER A 75 0.27 -3.50 9.91
CA SER A 75 1.02 -4.01 11.06
C SER A 75 1.63 -5.35 10.70
N VAL A 76 2.88 -5.54 11.12
CA VAL A 76 3.58 -6.81 10.92
C VAL A 76 2.85 -7.91 11.67
N ARG A 77 2.62 -9.02 10.98
CA ARG A 77 2.13 -10.26 11.57
C ARG A 77 3.33 -11.17 11.75
N GLY A 78 3.92 -11.08 12.94
CA GLY A 78 4.83 -12.08 13.46
C GLY A 78 4.33 -12.41 14.85
N CYS A 79 3.89 -13.66 15.08
CA CYS A 79 3.63 -14.10 16.45
C CYS A 79 4.91 -13.89 17.28
N THR A 80 4.92 -12.84 18.11
CA THR A 80 5.32 -13.06 19.49
C THR A 80 4.03 -13.45 20.21
N ALA A 81 3.89 -14.76 20.44
CA ALA A 81 3.01 -15.22 21.49
C ALA A 81 3.47 -14.55 22.79
N LEU A 82 2.61 -13.74 23.41
CA LEU A 82 2.70 -13.37 24.81
C LEU A 82 1.76 -14.27 25.61
#